data_AF-A0A0A1TFS4-F1
#
_entry.id   AF-A0A0A1TFS4-F1
#
_cell.length_a   1.000
_cell.length_b   1.000
_cell.length_c   1.000
_cell.angle_alpha   90.00
_cell.angle_beta   90.00
_cell.angle_gamma   90.00
#
_symmetry.space_group_name_H-M   'P 1'
#
loop_
_entity.id
_entity.type
_entity.pdbx_description
1 polymer ?
#
loop_
_entity_poly.entity_id
_entity_poly.type
_entity_poly.pdbx_seq_one_letter_code
_entity_poly.pdbx_strand_id
1 'polypeptide(L)'
;MKFSAVLFAGQAAAACSPTLVLDSAAVPLVIKPSCGTLDTTRHAVFAFDHQSSHSLGDIVENTTISADAITLPKGIGANQIVTVAAFDSTGKQLLQSFNIATLQSSPNVERDSWSLVSRAAETPATSTCTACHPDVMCKTECQKPDRDCGFYASCAEAAWHCGPNGYPIGYGLKNCQKFMNRLDQFTTDGQAWIFRVLTCLQKFLVGPLSSCDSTCDSIKTQAFDSHPVCYVDSGVCSLGLWDNVQLVITINTDLIGAAALKQVFITGTKCGQRFLNMVVDEIKKLKGLLGSGNDIATLGKITVLEAAKKFLESL
;
A
#
# COMPACT_ATOMS: atom_id res chain seq x y z
N MET A 1 64.13 10.88 -16.31
CA MET A 1 62.78 11.43 -16.01
C MET A 1 61.75 10.37 -16.37
N LYS A 2 61.09 9.78 -15.36
CA LYS A 2 60.02 8.77 -15.55
C LYS A 2 58.68 9.47 -15.32
N PHE A 3 57.78 9.43 -16.29
CA PHE A 3 56.38 9.78 -16.11
C PHE A 3 55.61 8.51 -15.73
N SER A 4 55.09 8.46 -14.51
CA SER A 4 54.09 7.48 -14.10
C SER A 4 52.70 8.04 -14.43
N ALA A 5 51.97 7.34 -15.28
CA ALA A 5 50.54 7.55 -15.47
C ALA A 5 49.80 6.95 -14.26
N VAL A 6 49.07 7.78 -13.51
CA VAL A 6 48.11 7.31 -12.51
C VAL A 6 46.80 7.06 -13.23
N LEU A 7 46.46 5.79 -13.41
CA LEU A 7 45.13 5.30 -13.73
C LEU A 7 44.20 5.63 -12.55
N PHE A 8 43.24 6.53 -12.73
CA PHE A 8 42.11 6.63 -11.82
C PHE A 8 41.14 5.49 -12.13
N ALA A 9 41.15 4.48 -11.26
CA ALA A 9 40.16 3.42 -11.21
C ALA A 9 38.77 4.00 -10.93
N GLY A 10 37.75 3.39 -11.54
CA GLY A 10 36.38 3.87 -11.61
C GLY A 10 35.76 4.23 -10.25
N GLN A 11 35.07 5.36 -10.24
CA GLN A 11 34.06 5.67 -9.23
C GLN A 11 33.00 4.58 -9.24
N ALA A 12 32.90 3.84 -8.14
CA ALA A 12 31.78 2.96 -7.88
C ALA A 12 30.48 3.78 -7.97
N ALA A 13 29.57 3.35 -8.84
CA ALA A 13 28.24 3.91 -8.94
C ALA A 13 27.61 3.93 -7.54
N ALA A 14 27.26 5.13 -7.07
CA ALA A 14 26.54 5.30 -5.81
C ALA A 14 25.31 4.39 -5.85
N ALA A 15 25.12 3.57 -4.80
CA ALA A 15 23.99 2.67 -4.66
C ALA A 15 22.70 3.50 -4.52
N CYS A 16 22.14 3.92 -5.64
CA CYS A 16 20.89 4.64 -5.65
C CYS A 16 19.77 3.73 -5.13
N SER A 17 18.92 4.27 -4.26
CA SER A 17 17.71 3.59 -3.82
C SER A 17 16.63 3.86 -4.86
N PRO A 18 16.18 2.86 -5.64
CA PRO A 18 15.22 3.10 -6.70
C PRO A 18 13.89 3.56 -6.10
N THR A 19 13.43 4.71 -6.58
CA THR A 19 12.19 5.41 -6.26
C THR A 19 11.64 6.01 -7.55
N LEU A 20 10.43 6.57 -7.53
CA LEU A 20 9.89 7.35 -8.65
C LEU A 20 10.03 8.84 -8.34
N VAL A 21 10.40 9.63 -9.35
CA VAL A 21 10.52 11.08 -9.27
C VAL A 21 9.70 11.72 -10.36
N LEU A 22 9.10 12.87 -10.04
CA LEU A 22 8.39 13.65 -11.04
C LEU A 22 9.39 14.48 -11.85
N ASP A 23 9.44 14.24 -13.16
CA ASP A 23 10.34 14.93 -14.08
C ASP A 23 9.74 16.24 -14.59
N SER A 24 8.44 16.25 -14.85
CA SER A 24 7.70 17.43 -15.30
C SER A 24 6.27 17.41 -14.77
N ALA A 25 5.84 18.53 -14.18
CA ALA A 25 4.46 18.82 -13.81
C ALA A 25 3.63 19.37 -15.00
N ALA A 26 4.27 19.67 -16.14
CA ALA A 26 3.61 20.09 -17.37
C ALA A 26 2.98 18.88 -18.07
N VAL A 27 1.89 19.10 -18.81
CA VAL A 27 1.16 18.03 -19.51
C VAL A 27 1.83 17.73 -20.87
N PRO A 28 2.16 16.46 -21.17
CA PRO A 28 1.86 15.25 -20.40
C PRO A 28 2.77 15.08 -19.17
N LEU A 29 2.18 14.66 -18.04
CA LEU A 29 2.92 14.45 -16.79
C LEU A 29 3.91 13.30 -16.98
N VAL A 30 5.17 13.51 -16.60
CA VAL A 30 6.24 12.50 -16.76
C VAL A 30 6.83 12.13 -15.41
N ILE A 31 6.83 10.84 -15.11
CA ILE A 31 7.39 10.26 -13.88
C ILE A 31 8.51 9.30 -14.27
N LYS A 32 9.69 9.44 -13.69
CA LYS A 32 10.89 8.65 -14.01
C LYS A 32 11.37 7.84 -12.81
N PRO A 33 12.05 6.71 -13.00
CA PRO A 33 12.80 6.11 -11.91
C PRO A 33 13.97 7.03 -11.52
N SER A 34 14.25 7.16 -10.22
CA SER A 34 15.44 7.89 -9.73
C SER A 34 16.75 7.24 -10.14
N CYS A 35 16.71 5.94 -10.42
CA CYS A 35 17.79 5.15 -10.99
C CYS A 35 17.29 3.80 -11.49
N GLY A 36 18.10 3.16 -12.33
CA GLY A 36 17.72 1.91 -12.98
C GLY A 36 16.70 2.16 -14.09
N THR A 37 16.05 1.08 -14.51
CA THR A 37 15.02 1.12 -15.56
C THR A 37 13.74 0.46 -15.06
N LEU A 38 12.61 0.87 -15.60
CA LEU A 38 11.29 0.31 -15.31
C LEU A 38 11.04 -0.97 -16.10
N ASP A 39 10.26 -1.86 -15.51
CA ASP A 39 9.60 -2.95 -16.21
C ASP A 39 8.43 -2.38 -17.03
N THR A 40 8.53 -2.48 -18.35
CA THR A 40 7.56 -1.92 -19.30
C THR A 40 6.26 -2.70 -19.43
N THR A 41 6.08 -3.77 -18.65
CA THR A 41 4.89 -4.63 -18.70
C THR A 41 4.00 -4.51 -17.48
N ARG A 42 4.47 -3.85 -16.41
CA ARG A 42 3.80 -3.84 -15.10
C ARG A 42 3.81 -2.45 -14.49
N HIS A 43 2.76 -1.68 -14.77
CA HIS A 43 2.45 -0.44 -14.07
C HIS A 43 0.95 -0.22 -13.93
N ALA A 44 0.59 0.54 -12.90
CA ALA A 44 -0.75 1.10 -12.72
C ALA A 44 -0.61 2.51 -12.16
N VAL A 45 -1.48 3.41 -12.62
CA VAL A 45 -1.51 4.80 -12.18
C VAL A 45 -2.93 5.15 -11.77
N PHE A 46 -3.07 5.78 -10.62
CA PHE A 46 -4.34 6.20 -10.05
C PHE A 46 -4.34 7.71 -9.83
N ALA A 47 -5.48 8.36 -10.03
CA ALA A 47 -5.64 9.78 -9.77
C ALA A 47 -6.94 10.08 -9.03
N PHE A 48 -6.88 10.87 -7.96
CA PHE A 48 -8.05 11.35 -7.23
C PHE A 48 -8.01 12.85 -6.99
N ASP A 49 -9.20 13.45 -6.88
CA ASP A 49 -9.37 14.84 -6.44
C ASP A 49 -9.29 14.92 -4.91
N HIS A 50 -8.55 15.91 -4.41
CA HIS A 50 -8.41 16.23 -2.99
C HIS A 50 -9.75 16.49 -2.26
N GLN A 51 -10.82 16.78 -2.99
CA GLN A 51 -12.18 16.98 -2.43
C GLN A 51 -13.10 15.74 -2.51
N SER A 52 -12.68 14.67 -3.18
CA SER A 52 -13.50 13.47 -3.36
C SER A 52 -13.32 12.48 -2.21
N SER A 53 -14.41 11.87 -1.75
CA SER A 53 -14.41 10.87 -0.66
C SER A 53 -13.94 9.47 -1.11
N HIS A 54 -13.46 9.33 -2.35
CA HIS A 54 -13.02 8.08 -2.96
C HIS A 54 -11.51 7.92 -2.81
N SER A 55 -11.10 6.94 -2.01
CA SER A 55 -9.81 6.94 -1.30
C SER A 55 -8.59 6.39 -2.05
N LEU A 56 -8.70 6.06 -3.34
CA LEU A 56 -7.55 5.68 -4.19
C LEU A 56 -7.63 6.26 -5.62
N GLY A 57 -8.68 7.02 -5.94
CA GLY A 57 -8.87 7.58 -7.28
C GLY A 57 -9.25 6.60 -8.36
N ASP A 58 -9.60 7.14 -9.52
CA ASP A 58 -9.88 6.35 -10.71
C ASP A 58 -8.57 5.92 -11.37
N ILE A 59 -8.58 4.75 -12.01
CA ILE A 59 -7.44 4.31 -12.83
C ILE A 59 -7.26 5.32 -13.96
N VAL A 60 -6.03 5.80 -14.12
CA VAL A 60 -5.66 6.66 -15.24
C VAL A 60 -5.40 5.77 -16.45
N GLU A 61 -6.45 5.63 -17.27
CA GLU A 61 -6.38 4.92 -18.54
C GLU A 61 -5.39 5.60 -19.51
N ASN A 62 -4.88 4.86 -20.50
CA ASN A 62 -3.96 5.37 -21.54
C ASN A 62 -2.61 5.92 -21.01
N THR A 63 -2.14 5.40 -19.88
CA THR A 63 -0.76 5.64 -19.44
C THR A 63 0.22 4.87 -20.31
N THR A 64 1.33 5.51 -20.67
CA THR A 64 2.40 4.86 -21.43
C THR A 64 3.61 4.65 -20.54
N ILE A 65 4.20 3.46 -20.62
CA ILE A 65 5.42 3.12 -19.88
C ILE A 65 6.54 2.79 -20.86
N SER A 66 7.74 3.26 -20.51
CA SER A 66 9.01 2.92 -21.13
C SER A 66 10.01 2.57 -20.04
N ALA A 67 11.18 2.07 -20.41
CA ALA A 67 12.25 1.77 -19.46
C ALA A 67 12.65 3.00 -18.62
N ASP A 68 12.43 4.21 -19.13
CA ASP A 68 12.93 5.44 -18.51
C ASP A 68 11.82 6.31 -17.90
N ALA A 69 10.55 6.04 -18.22
CA ALA A 69 9.45 6.91 -17.79
C ALA A 69 8.07 6.28 -17.88
N ILE A 70 7.17 6.75 -17.02
CA ILE A 70 5.72 6.61 -17.11
C ILE A 70 5.16 7.99 -17.48
N THR A 71 4.41 8.04 -18.59
CA THR A 71 3.80 9.26 -19.10
C THR A 71 2.29 9.16 -18.99
N LEU A 72 1.67 10.12 -18.33
CA LEU A 72 0.22 10.17 -18.14
C LEU A 72 -0.44 11.03 -19.23
N PRO A 73 -1.66 10.68 -19.67
CA PRO A 73 -2.39 11.44 -20.67
C PRO A 73 -2.85 12.81 -20.14
N LYS A 74 -3.35 13.65 -21.05
CA LYS A 74 -3.98 14.93 -20.71
C LYS A 74 -5.26 14.68 -19.90
N GLY A 75 -5.51 15.50 -18.87
CA GLY A 75 -6.73 15.41 -18.05
C GLY A 75 -6.50 15.26 -16.56
N ILE A 76 -5.25 15.04 -16.12
CA ILE A 76 -4.88 15.11 -14.70
C ILE A 76 -4.97 16.58 -14.26
N GLY A 77 -5.90 16.87 -13.35
CA GLY A 77 -6.16 18.20 -12.83
C GLY A 77 -5.09 18.66 -11.84
N ALA A 78 -4.91 19.98 -11.72
CA ALA A 78 -3.93 20.58 -10.81
C ALA A 78 -4.16 20.16 -9.34
N ASN A 79 -5.40 19.88 -8.91
CA ASN A 79 -5.72 19.51 -7.53
C ASN A 79 -5.76 18.00 -7.28
N GLN A 80 -5.14 17.20 -8.15
CA GLN A 80 -5.16 15.75 -8.02
C GLN A 80 -3.90 15.21 -7.35
N ILE A 81 -4.06 14.11 -6.62
CA ILE A 81 -2.95 13.26 -6.18
C ILE A 81 -2.86 12.08 -7.15
N VAL A 82 -1.65 11.82 -7.63
CA VAL A 82 -1.32 10.73 -8.53
C VAL A 82 -0.51 9.68 -7.78
N THR A 83 -1.01 8.46 -7.70
CA THR A 83 -0.29 7.31 -7.13
C THR A 83 0.18 6.41 -8.26
N VAL A 84 1.48 6.12 -8.31
CA VAL A 84 2.08 5.24 -9.31
C VAL A 84 2.60 3.99 -8.64
N ALA A 85 2.08 2.83 -9.08
CA ALA A 85 2.62 1.53 -8.79
C ALA A 85 3.35 1.00 -10.03
N ALA A 86 4.65 0.75 -9.92
CA ALA A 86 5.49 0.23 -11.00
C ALA A 86 6.50 -0.79 -10.47
N PHE A 87 7.21 -1.45 -11.38
CA PHE A 87 8.34 -2.31 -11.05
C PHE A 87 9.58 -1.81 -11.77
N ASP A 88 10.75 -1.96 -11.15
CA ASP A 88 12.01 -1.84 -11.88
C ASP A 88 12.32 -3.12 -12.67
N SER A 89 13.32 -3.06 -13.54
CA SER A 89 13.77 -4.17 -14.38
C SER A 89 14.35 -5.35 -13.59
N THR A 90 14.62 -5.18 -12.30
CA THR A 90 15.02 -6.27 -11.39
C THR A 90 13.82 -6.94 -10.71
N GLY A 91 12.61 -6.41 -10.93
CA GLY A 91 11.37 -6.89 -10.36
C GLY A 91 11.06 -6.31 -8.98
N LYS A 92 11.77 -5.29 -8.53
CA LYS A 92 11.49 -4.59 -7.27
C LYS A 92 10.35 -3.59 -7.48
N GLN A 93 9.41 -3.58 -6.54
CA GLN A 93 8.26 -2.67 -6.60
C GLN A 93 8.66 -1.23 -6.24
N LEU A 94 8.10 -0.28 -7.00
CA LEU A 94 8.17 1.15 -6.79
C LEU A 94 6.75 1.67 -6.61
N LEU A 95 6.44 2.24 -5.44
CA LEU A 95 5.15 2.85 -5.15
C LEU A 95 5.38 4.28 -4.65
N GLN A 96 4.83 5.27 -5.35
CA GLN A 96 5.01 6.68 -5.00
C GLN A 96 3.76 7.49 -5.32
N SER A 97 3.37 8.36 -4.38
CA SER A 97 2.28 9.33 -4.54
C SER A 97 2.85 10.73 -4.78
N PHE A 98 2.23 11.49 -5.68
CA PHE A 98 2.62 12.84 -6.09
C PHE A 98 1.42 13.79 -5.99
N ASN A 99 1.57 14.91 -5.29
CA ASN A 99 0.57 15.98 -5.28
C ASN A 99 0.86 16.97 -6.41
N ILE A 100 -0.10 17.15 -7.33
CA ILE A 100 0.09 18.00 -8.52
C ILE A 100 -0.14 19.49 -8.22
N ALA A 101 -0.83 19.83 -7.11
CA ALA A 101 -1.26 21.19 -6.80
C ALA A 101 -0.12 22.10 -6.35
N THR A 102 0.89 21.52 -5.72
CA THR A 102 2.06 22.22 -5.18
C THR A 102 3.11 22.56 -6.24
N LEU A 103 2.89 22.23 -7.51
CA LEU A 103 3.90 22.32 -8.56
C LEU A 103 3.60 23.36 -9.66
N GLN A 104 2.39 23.91 -9.70
CA GLN A 104 2.01 24.94 -10.68
C GLN A 104 2.15 26.38 -10.15
N SER A 105 2.44 26.57 -8.86
CA SER A 105 2.44 27.88 -8.19
C SER A 105 3.82 28.47 -7.91
N SER A 106 4.92 27.90 -8.42
CA SER A 106 6.26 28.48 -8.20
C SER A 106 7.17 28.41 -9.43
N PRO A 107 7.47 29.55 -10.09
CA PRO A 107 8.45 29.61 -11.17
C PRO A 107 9.91 29.54 -10.70
N ASN A 108 10.18 29.60 -9.38
CA ASN A 108 11.53 29.70 -8.82
C ASN A 108 11.64 28.96 -7.48
N VAL A 109 11.77 27.63 -7.52
CA VAL A 109 12.35 26.91 -6.37
C VAL A 109 13.56 26.14 -6.89
N GLU A 110 14.71 26.47 -6.33
CA GLU A 110 16.01 25.83 -6.58
C GLU A 110 15.94 24.31 -6.43
N ARG A 111 16.75 23.64 -7.24
CA ARG A 111 16.80 22.19 -7.46
C ARG A 111 17.32 21.35 -6.29
N ASP A 112 17.47 21.89 -5.08
CA ASP A 112 18.24 21.25 -4.00
C ASP A 112 17.49 21.11 -2.66
N SER A 113 16.22 20.70 -2.67
CA SER A 113 15.57 20.27 -1.42
C SER A 113 14.58 19.12 -1.62
N TRP A 114 15.11 17.95 -1.97
CA TRP A 114 14.40 16.69 -1.77
C TRP A 114 15.08 16.01 -0.59
N SER A 115 14.61 16.28 0.62
CA SER A 115 14.99 15.52 1.80
C SER A 115 14.43 14.10 1.65
N LEU A 116 15.33 13.23 1.22
CA LEU A 116 15.31 11.79 1.36
C LEU A 116 14.57 11.32 2.63
N VAL A 117 13.41 10.69 2.48
CA VAL A 117 12.96 9.67 3.45
C VAL A 117 13.44 8.32 2.92
N SER A 118 14.75 8.13 2.93
CA SER A 118 15.39 6.86 2.60
C SER A 118 15.83 6.17 3.89
N ARG A 119 15.39 4.91 4.02
CA ARG A 119 16.02 3.79 4.75
C ARG A 119 16.41 4.05 6.20
N ALA A 120 15.76 3.31 7.10
CA ALA A 120 16.32 2.98 8.40
C ALA A 120 17.72 2.39 8.22
N ALA A 121 18.75 3.20 8.45
CA ALA A 121 20.06 2.70 8.83
C ALA A 121 19.92 2.18 10.26
N GLU A 122 20.20 0.90 10.47
CA GLU A 122 20.41 0.34 11.80
C GLU A 122 21.57 1.09 12.46
N THR A 123 21.27 2.04 13.34
CA THR A 123 22.18 2.53 14.38
C THR A 123 21.39 2.80 15.66
N PRO A 124 22.01 2.63 16.84
CA PRO A 124 21.30 2.49 18.10
C PRO A 124 20.60 3.79 18.51
N ALA A 125 19.40 3.63 19.06
CA ALA A 125 18.54 4.70 19.51
C ALA A 125 19.23 5.64 20.52
N THR A 126 19.39 6.90 20.13
CA THR A 126 19.34 8.03 21.05
C THR A 126 18.29 9.00 20.52
N SER A 127 17.22 9.13 21.31
CA SER A 127 15.98 9.84 21.02
C SER A 127 16.19 11.35 20.88
N THR A 128 16.01 11.87 19.67
CA THR A 128 15.64 13.28 19.44
C THR A 128 14.21 13.33 18.93
N CYS A 129 13.27 12.92 19.79
CA CYS A 129 11.85 13.10 19.51
C CYS A 129 11.50 14.55 19.81
N THR A 130 11.84 15.46 18.89
CA THR A 130 11.46 16.87 18.98
C THR A 130 10.03 16.99 18.45
N ALA A 131 9.04 16.65 19.28
CA ALA A 131 7.67 16.44 18.83
C ALA A 131 6.82 17.72 18.76
N CYS A 132 5.97 17.81 17.73
CA CYS A 132 4.93 18.83 17.59
C CYS A 132 3.59 18.46 18.24
N HIS A 133 3.59 17.45 19.10
CA HIS A 133 2.48 17.09 19.97
C HIS A 133 3.07 16.72 21.33
N PRO A 134 2.33 16.83 22.44
CA PRO A 134 2.85 16.45 23.74
C PRO A 134 3.10 14.92 23.76
N ASP A 135 4.34 14.51 23.51
CA ASP A 135 5.02 13.29 23.97
C ASP A 135 4.40 11.90 23.66
N VAL A 136 3.20 11.81 23.07
CA VAL A 136 2.51 10.53 22.83
C VAL A 136 3.27 9.65 21.86
N MET A 137 3.64 10.19 20.69
CA MET A 137 4.36 9.40 19.70
C MET A 137 5.78 9.04 20.15
N CYS A 138 6.37 9.75 21.11
CA CYS A 138 7.71 9.44 21.63
C CYS A 138 7.74 8.22 22.55
N LYS A 139 6.57 7.73 23.00
CA LYS A 139 6.48 6.51 23.80
C LYS A 139 6.96 5.29 23.02
N THR A 140 7.60 4.35 23.72
CA THR A 140 8.22 3.19 23.09
C THR A 140 7.20 2.33 22.36
N GLU A 141 6.01 2.14 22.94
CA GLU A 141 4.88 1.43 22.36
C GLU A 141 4.32 2.10 21.08
N CYS A 142 4.48 3.42 20.94
CA CYS A 142 4.04 4.17 19.75
C CYS A 142 5.12 4.20 18.66
N GLN A 143 6.39 4.04 19.02
CA GLN A 143 7.50 3.89 18.08
C GLN A 143 7.67 2.44 17.60
N LYS A 144 7.25 1.47 18.42
CA LYS A 144 7.34 0.04 18.16
C LYS A 144 5.98 -0.61 18.45
N PRO A 145 4.98 -0.39 17.57
CA PRO A 145 3.67 -0.97 17.75
C PRO A 145 3.75 -2.50 17.86
N ASP A 146 3.02 -3.04 18.82
CA ASP A 146 2.87 -4.47 19.04
C ASP A 146 1.68 -5.03 18.22
N ARG A 147 1.56 -6.35 18.13
CA ARG A 147 0.56 -7.10 17.37
C ARG A 147 -0.88 -6.99 17.93
N ASP A 148 -1.27 -5.81 18.40
CA ASP A 148 -2.58 -5.49 18.94
C ASP A 148 -3.21 -4.28 18.24
N CYS A 149 -4.46 -3.97 18.58
CA CYS A 149 -5.17 -2.83 18.00
C CYS A 149 -5.02 -1.52 18.78
N GLY A 150 -4.34 -1.56 19.94
CA GLY A 150 -4.22 -0.45 20.89
C GLY A 150 -3.51 0.77 20.29
N PHE A 151 -2.55 0.56 19.39
CA PHE A 151 -1.83 1.62 18.67
C PHE A 151 -2.77 2.70 18.11
N TYR A 152 -3.90 2.30 17.51
CA TYR A 152 -4.81 3.23 16.87
C TYR A 152 -5.45 4.21 17.87
N ALA A 153 -5.79 3.75 19.07
CA ALA A 153 -6.39 4.60 20.10
C ALA A 153 -5.32 5.31 20.95
N SER A 154 -4.34 4.55 21.44
CA SER A 154 -3.36 5.01 22.43
C SER A 154 -2.22 5.84 21.84
N CYS A 155 -1.98 5.75 20.53
CA CYS A 155 -0.93 6.48 19.83
C CYS A 155 -1.51 7.40 18.76
N ALA A 156 -2.15 6.84 17.74
CA ALA A 156 -2.57 7.62 16.57
C ALA A 156 -3.68 8.64 16.91
N GLU A 157 -4.76 8.20 17.55
CA GLU A 157 -5.83 9.11 17.97
C GLU A 157 -5.39 10.03 19.11
N ALA A 158 -4.65 9.53 20.10
CA ALA A 158 -4.15 10.35 21.20
C ALA A 158 -3.17 11.45 20.76
N ALA A 159 -2.45 11.27 19.65
CA ALA A 159 -1.58 12.30 19.10
C ALA A 159 -2.36 13.35 18.29
N TRP A 160 -3.30 12.91 17.45
CA TRP A 160 -3.89 13.76 16.39
C TRP A 160 -5.37 14.12 16.56
N HIS A 161 -6.09 13.42 17.43
CA HIS A 161 -7.50 13.69 17.77
C HIS A 161 -8.40 13.81 16.53
N CYS A 162 -8.25 12.88 15.58
CA CYS A 162 -8.98 12.91 14.32
C CYS A 162 -10.48 12.58 14.46
N GLY A 163 -10.89 12.15 15.66
CA GLY A 163 -12.27 11.90 16.02
C GLY A 163 -12.78 10.53 15.58
N PRO A 164 -14.03 10.20 15.94
CA PRO A 164 -14.61 8.87 15.73
C PRO A 164 -14.75 8.49 14.25
N ASN A 165 -14.81 9.48 13.35
CA ASN A 165 -14.88 9.28 11.90
C ASN A 165 -13.49 9.39 11.22
N GLY A 166 -12.46 9.79 11.99
CA GLY A 166 -11.09 9.86 11.52
C GLY A 166 -10.51 8.47 11.27
N TYR A 167 -9.41 8.41 10.50
CA TYR A 167 -8.79 7.13 10.16
C TYR A 167 -8.44 6.25 11.38
N PRO A 168 -7.80 6.77 12.45
CA PRO A 168 -7.39 5.93 13.58
C PRO A 168 -8.54 5.12 14.19
N ILE A 169 -9.66 5.77 14.52
CA ILE A 169 -10.79 5.13 15.18
C ILE A 169 -11.79 4.54 14.18
N GLY A 170 -12.26 5.37 13.24
CA GLY A 170 -13.35 5.03 12.33
C GLY A 170 -12.98 3.92 11.33
N TYR A 171 -11.69 3.73 11.08
CA TYR A 171 -11.21 2.73 10.14
C TYR A 171 -10.16 1.77 10.74
N GLY A 172 -9.03 2.28 11.22
CA GLY A 172 -7.87 1.48 11.66
C GLY A 172 -8.23 0.54 12.80
N LEU A 173 -8.68 1.10 13.94
CA LEU A 173 -9.10 0.33 15.11
C LEU A 173 -10.26 -0.63 14.77
N LYS A 174 -11.29 -0.12 14.10
CA LYS A 174 -12.47 -0.90 13.70
C LYS A 174 -12.10 -2.13 12.89
N ASN A 175 -11.28 -1.99 11.85
CA ASN A 175 -10.90 -3.11 11.00
C ASN A 175 -9.88 -4.03 11.68
N CYS A 176 -8.93 -3.49 12.46
CA CYS A 176 -8.05 -4.32 13.28
C CYS A 176 -8.86 -5.25 14.20
N GLN A 177 -9.85 -4.71 14.92
CA GLN A 177 -10.70 -5.50 15.80
C GLN A 177 -11.52 -6.56 15.05
N LYS A 178 -12.00 -6.26 13.82
CA LYS A 178 -12.67 -7.28 12.99
C LYS A 178 -11.75 -8.47 12.71
N PHE A 179 -10.48 -8.22 12.37
CA PHE A 179 -9.50 -9.30 12.14
C PHE A 179 -9.18 -10.06 13.42
N MET A 180 -8.93 -9.35 14.53
CA MET A 180 -8.63 -10.00 15.81
C MET A 180 -9.80 -10.87 16.31
N ASN A 181 -11.05 -10.42 16.13
CA ASN A 181 -12.25 -11.16 16.52
C ASN A 181 -12.52 -12.39 15.63
N ARG A 182 -11.89 -12.48 14.46
CA ARG A 182 -12.05 -13.58 13.52
C ARG A 182 -10.76 -14.39 13.35
N LEU A 183 -9.75 -14.15 14.20
CA LEU A 183 -8.42 -14.73 14.06
C LEU A 183 -8.48 -16.27 14.04
N ASP A 184 -9.40 -16.85 14.81
CA ASP A 184 -9.69 -18.29 14.88
C ASP A 184 -10.30 -18.88 13.60
N GLN A 185 -10.84 -18.05 12.71
CA GLN A 185 -11.37 -18.45 11.40
C GLN A 185 -10.26 -18.63 10.36
N PHE A 186 -9.05 -18.13 10.64
CA PHE A 186 -7.88 -18.26 9.77
C PHE A 186 -7.02 -19.45 10.18
N THR A 187 -6.32 -20.02 9.20
CA THR A 187 -5.29 -21.04 9.45
C THR A 187 -4.10 -20.43 10.22
N THR A 188 -3.19 -21.26 10.74
CA THR A 188 -1.95 -20.76 11.37
C THR A 188 -1.16 -19.83 10.45
N ASP A 189 -1.10 -20.12 9.15
CA ASP A 189 -0.43 -19.27 8.16
C ASP A 189 -1.19 -17.95 7.93
N GLY A 190 -2.51 -18.02 7.90
CA GLY A 190 -3.39 -16.85 7.81
C GLY A 190 -3.28 -15.93 9.03
N GLN A 191 -3.23 -16.50 10.25
CA GLN A 191 -3.01 -15.74 11.48
C GLN A 191 -1.64 -15.06 11.49
N ALA A 192 -0.59 -15.79 11.09
CA ALA A 192 0.75 -15.23 10.96
C ALA A 192 0.78 -14.08 9.93
N TRP A 193 0.04 -14.21 8.82
CA TRP A 193 -0.12 -13.14 7.83
C TRP A 193 -0.83 -11.92 8.40
N ILE A 194 -1.95 -12.09 9.14
CA ILE A 194 -2.67 -10.99 9.81
C ILE A 194 -1.72 -10.19 10.69
N PHE A 195 -0.92 -10.87 11.52
CA PHE A 195 0.03 -10.19 12.41
C PHE A 195 1.12 -9.44 11.65
N ARG A 196 1.62 -9.98 10.53
CA ARG A 196 2.59 -9.27 9.67
C ARG A 196 1.98 -8.01 9.07
N VAL A 197 0.76 -8.11 8.53
CA VAL A 197 0.02 -6.96 7.97
C VAL A 197 -0.22 -5.91 9.04
N LEU A 198 -0.78 -6.30 10.19
CA LEU A 198 -1.06 -5.39 11.29
C LEU A 198 0.19 -4.61 11.72
N THR A 199 1.29 -5.32 11.96
CA THR A 199 2.56 -4.72 12.35
C THR A 199 3.09 -3.78 11.26
N CYS A 200 2.99 -4.18 9.99
CA CYS A 200 3.44 -3.36 8.87
C CYS A 200 2.66 -2.04 8.78
N LEU A 201 1.32 -2.11 8.81
CA LEU A 201 0.43 -0.94 8.71
C LEU A 201 0.70 0.06 9.84
N GLN A 202 0.84 -0.43 11.08
CA GLN A 202 1.08 0.43 12.24
C GLN A 202 2.47 1.06 12.19
N LYS A 203 3.50 0.30 11.81
CA LYS A 203 4.86 0.84 11.63
C LYS A 203 4.91 1.91 10.55
N PHE A 204 4.17 1.72 9.46
CA PHE A 204 4.09 2.71 8.39
C PHE A 204 3.56 4.06 8.88
N LEU A 205 2.66 4.04 9.87
CA LEU A 205 2.08 5.25 10.46
C LEU A 205 2.97 5.96 11.47
N VAL A 206 4.02 5.34 12.00
CA VAL A 206 4.88 5.97 13.01
C VAL A 206 5.50 7.27 12.49
N GLY A 207 6.05 7.26 11.27
CA GLY A 207 6.63 8.46 10.64
C GLY A 207 5.60 9.57 10.42
N PRO A 208 4.50 9.30 9.67
CA PRO A 208 3.41 10.25 9.46
C PRO A 208 2.87 10.86 10.75
N LEU A 209 2.68 10.06 11.80
CA LEU A 209 2.15 10.53 13.08
C LEU A 209 3.17 11.32 13.90
N SER A 210 4.47 11.15 13.65
CA SER A 210 5.55 11.89 14.32
C SER A 210 5.87 13.23 13.64
N SER A 211 5.36 13.47 12.43
CA SER A 211 5.60 14.69 11.65
C SER A 211 4.73 15.84 12.12
N CYS A 212 5.35 17.01 12.32
CA CYS A 212 4.66 18.25 12.72
C CYS A 212 3.64 18.77 11.71
N ASP A 213 3.88 18.50 10.42
CA ASP A 213 3.11 19.06 9.32
C ASP A 213 1.96 18.14 8.88
N SER A 214 1.76 17.04 9.59
CA SER A 214 0.67 16.13 9.30
C SER A 214 -0.68 16.75 9.63
N THR A 215 -1.70 16.28 8.93
CA THR A 215 -3.11 16.50 9.18
C THR A 215 -3.82 15.16 9.22
N CYS A 216 -5.01 15.11 9.82
CA CYS A 216 -5.83 13.89 9.82
C CYS A 216 -6.09 13.34 8.40
N ASP A 217 -6.24 14.21 7.41
CA ASP A 217 -6.38 13.80 6.01
C ASP A 217 -5.08 13.23 5.46
N SER A 218 -3.93 13.87 5.70
CA SER A 218 -2.64 13.33 5.27
C SER A 218 -2.31 12.00 5.93
N ILE A 219 -2.69 11.79 7.20
CA ILE A 219 -2.52 10.54 7.95
C ILE A 219 -3.40 9.47 7.33
N LYS A 220 -4.66 9.79 7.05
CA LYS A 220 -5.61 8.89 6.39
C LYS A 220 -5.08 8.44 5.02
N THR A 221 -4.59 9.36 4.19
CA THR A 221 -4.01 9.05 2.88
C THR A 221 -2.81 8.13 3.01
N GLN A 222 -1.84 8.49 3.86
CA GLN A 222 -0.64 7.66 4.07
C GLN A 222 -0.97 6.27 4.64
N ALA A 223 -2.01 6.19 5.48
CA ALA A 223 -2.49 4.92 5.97
C ALA A 223 -3.02 4.04 4.84
N PHE A 224 -3.87 4.57 3.96
CA PHE A 224 -4.40 3.80 2.84
C PHE A 224 -3.33 3.39 1.83
N ASP A 225 -2.39 4.29 1.53
CA ASP A 225 -1.26 4.03 0.63
C ASP A 225 -0.37 2.87 1.12
N SER A 226 -0.36 2.60 2.44
CA SER A 226 0.39 1.48 3.00
C SER A 226 -0.24 0.09 2.78
N HIS A 227 -1.55 0.00 2.51
CA HIS A 227 -2.25 -1.29 2.46
C HIS A 227 -1.75 -2.20 1.32
N PRO A 228 -1.60 -1.74 0.07
CA PRO A 228 -1.11 -2.58 -1.02
C PRO A 228 0.22 -3.24 -0.68
N VAL A 229 1.20 -2.45 -0.23
CA VAL A 229 2.55 -2.93 0.11
C VAL A 229 2.50 -3.89 1.30
N CYS A 230 1.83 -3.51 2.39
CA CYS A 230 1.79 -4.35 3.58
C CYS A 230 1.09 -5.70 3.34
N TYR A 231 0.07 -5.77 2.48
CA TYR A 231 -0.60 -7.03 2.16
C TYR A 231 0.27 -7.93 1.28
N VAL A 232 0.90 -7.36 0.25
CA VAL A 232 1.78 -8.08 -0.69
C VAL A 232 3.03 -8.58 0.03
N ASP A 233 3.75 -7.71 0.74
CA ASP A 233 5.01 -8.06 1.42
C ASP A 233 4.77 -9.05 2.57
N SER A 234 3.59 -9.02 3.18
CA SER A 234 3.21 -10.02 4.19
C SER A 234 2.89 -11.40 3.60
N GLY A 235 2.71 -11.49 2.28
CA GLY A 235 2.53 -12.74 1.53
C GLY A 235 1.09 -13.11 1.21
N VAL A 236 0.19 -12.13 0.99
CA VAL A 236 -1.23 -12.40 0.67
C VAL A 236 -1.39 -13.37 -0.51
N CYS A 237 -0.50 -13.29 -1.50
CA CYS A 237 -0.50 -14.12 -2.70
C CYS A 237 -0.24 -15.62 -2.45
N SER A 238 0.31 -15.95 -1.28
CA SER A 238 0.67 -17.31 -0.87
C SER A 238 -0.34 -17.91 0.11
N LEU A 239 -1.35 -17.16 0.52
CA LEU A 239 -2.41 -17.66 1.41
C LEU A 239 -3.23 -18.76 0.73
N GLY A 240 -3.72 -19.69 1.55
CA GLY A 240 -4.64 -20.73 1.10
C GLY A 240 -5.98 -20.16 0.63
N LEU A 241 -6.75 -20.97 -0.08
CA LEU A 241 -8.09 -20.60 -0.55
C LEU A 241 -8.97 -20.08 0.59
N TRP A 242 -9.02 -20.81 1.71
CA TRP A 242 -9.89 -20.49 2.83
C TRP A 242 -9.47 -19.22 3.58
N ASP A 243 -8.17 -18.95 3.71
CA ASP A 243 -7.69 -17.69 4.30
C ASP A 243 -8.05 -16.48 3.43
N ASN A 244 -7.92 -16.59 2.09
CA ASN A 244 -8.34 -15.54 1.18
C ASN A 244 -9.86 -15.32 1.20
N VAL A 245 -10.66 -16.40 1.36
CA VAL A 245 -12.11 -16.29 1.55
C VAL A 245 -12.43 -15.56 2.86
N GLN A 246 -11.77 -15.92 3.97
CA GLN A 246 -11.96 -15.24 5.25
C GLN A 246 -11.53 -13.78 5.20
N LEU A 247 -10.47 -13.46 4.45
CA LEU A 247 -10.04 -12.09 4.18
C LEU A 247 -11.15 -11.29 3.49
N VAL A 248 -11.72 -11.81 2.40
CA VAL A 248 -12.85 -11.19 1.69
C VAL A 248 -14.04 -11.01 2.65
N ILE A 249 -14.45 -12.06 3.38
CA ILE A 249 -15.59 -11.99 4.30
C ILE A 249 -15.37 -10.94 5.40
N THR A 250 -14.18 -10.88 5.96
CA THR A 250 -13.83 -9.94 7.05
C THR A 250 -13.90 -8.49 6.57
N ILE A 251 -13.55 -8.26 5.29
CA ILE A 251 -13.53 -6.94 4.66
C ILE A 251 -14.87 -6.55 4.01
N ASN A 252 -15.74 -7.49 3.65
CA ASN A 252 -16.96 -7.36 2.81
C ASN A 252 -18.00 -6.29 3.25
N THR A 253 -17.81 -5.63 4.40
CA THR A 253 -18.70 -4.57 4.92
C THR A 253 -18.06 -3.19 4.94
N ASP A 254 -16.81 -3.07 4.51
CA ASP A 254 -16.08 -1.81 4.48
C ASP A 254 -15.69 -1.49 3.03
N LEU A 255 -16.41 -0.55 2.41
CA LEU A 255 -16.19 -0.14 1.02
C LEU A 255 -14.75 0.31 0.77
N ILE A 256 -14.10 0.90 1.79
CA ILE A 256 -12.72 1.34 1.67
C ILE A 256 -11.75 0.16 1.79
N GLY A 257 -12.06 -0.81 2.65
CA GLY A 257 -11.33 -2.09 2.69
C GLY A 257 -11.47 -2.88 1.41
N ALA A 258 -12.65 -2.87 0.79
CA ALA A 258 -12.89 -3.48 -0.51
C ALA A 258 -12.09 -2.80 -1.63
N ALA A 259 -11.96 -1.47 -1.61
CA ALA A 259 -11.12 -0.72 -2.56
C ALA A 259 -9.62 -0.99 -2.36
N ALA A 260 -9.13 -1.03 -1.11
CA ALA A 260 -7.75 -1.41 -0.82
C ALA A 260 -7.46 -2.86 -1.25
N LEU A 261 -8.39 -3.78 -0.97
CA LEU A 261 -8.32 -5.18 -1.38
C LEU A 261 -8.37 -5.33 -2.91
N LYS A 262 -9.20 -4.52 -3.59
CA LYS A 262 -9.24 -4.38 -5.05
C LYS A 262 -7.85 -4.01 -5.57
N GLN A 263 -7.22 -2.98 -5.01
CA GLN A 263 -5.89 -2.57 -5.44
C GLN A 263 -4.81 -3.62 -5.17
N VAL A 264 -4.88 -4.34 -4.06
CA VAL A 264 -3.97 -5.46 -3.76
C VAL A 264 -4.10 -6.57 -4.81
N PHE A 265 -5.33 -7.00 -5.13
CA PHE A 265 -5.56 -8.09 -6.07
C PHE A 265 -5.39 -7.69 -7.55
N ILE A 266 -5.63 -6.41 -7.90
CA ILE A 266 -5.43 -5.87 -9.26
C ILE A 266 -3.96 -5.52 -9.49
N THR A 267 -3.30 -4.81 -8.58
CA THR A 267 -1.86 -4.47 -8.70
C THR A 267 -1.00 -5.73 -8.61
N GLY A 268 -1.41 -6.69 -7.80
CA GLY A 268 -0.90 -8.06 -7.82
C GLY A 268 -1.53 -8.88 -8.95
N THR A 269 -1.42 -8.44 -10.21
CA THR A 269 -2.03 -9.07 -11.42
C THR A 269 -1.87 -10.60 -11.56
N LYS A 270 -1.01 -11.24 -10.76
CA LYS A 270 -0.88 -12.72 -10.68
C LYS A 270 -1.62 -13.38 -9.51
N CYS A 271 -1.95 -12.68 -8.43
CA CYS A 271 -2.60 -13.27 -7.24
C CYS A 271 -4.12 -13.19 -7.29
N GLY A 272 -4.72 -12.08 -7.79
CA GLY A 272 -6.17 -11.97 -7.94
C GLY A 272 -6.74 -13.04 -8.86
N GLN A 273 -6.12 -13.21 -10.04
CA GLN A 273 -6.50 -14.26 -10.98
C GLN A 273 -6.28 -15.67 -10.41
N ARG A 274 -5.17 -15.88 -9.69
CA ARG A 274 -4.91 -17.17 -9.01
C ARG A 274 -6.00 -17.48 -7.99
N PHE A 275 -6.39 -16.50 -7.18
CA PHE A 275 -7.44 -16.70 -6.17
C PHE A 275 -8.79 -16.98 -6.82
N LEU A 276 -9.17 -16.23 -7.86
CA LEU A 276 -10.39 -16.50 -8.63
C LEU A 276 -10.39 -17.94 -9.18
N ASN A 277 -9.26 -18.40 -9.74
CA ASN A 277 -9.13 -19.77 -10.24
C ASN A 277 -9.29 -20.80 -9.11
N MET A 278 -8.64 -20.58 -7.96
CA MET A 278 -8.80 -21.46 -6.79
C MET A 278 -10.26 -21.56 -6.33
N VAL A 279 -10.99 -20.43 -6.33
CA VAL A 279 -12.42 -20.40 -5.97
C VAL A 279 -13.26 -21.18 -6.98
N VAL A 280 -13.04 -20.95 -8.29
CA VAL A 280 -13.78 -21.62 -9.36
C VAL A 280 -13.54 -23.14 -9.34
N ASP A 281 -12.28 -23.57 -9.16
CA ASP A 281 -11.90 -24.97 -9.12
C ASP A 281 -12.52 -25.70 -7.91
N GLU A 282 -12.52 -25.08 -6.72
CA GLU A 282 -13.13 -25.68 -5.54
C GLU A 282 -14.66 -25.74 -5.65
N ILE A 283 -15.33 -24.72 -6.22
CA ILE A 283 -16.76 -24.78 -6.52
C ILE A 283 -17.07 -25.96 -7.44
N LYS A 284 -16.30 -26.13 -8.52
CA LYS A 284 -16.49 -27.23 -9.49
C LYS A 284 -16.34 -28.59 -8.82
N LYS A 285 -15.29 -28.75 -7.99
CA LYS A 285 -15.05 -29.96 -7.20
C LYS A 285 -16.20 -30.27 -6.25
N LEU A 286 -16.63 -29.29 -5.45
CA LEU A 286 -17.74 -29.46 -4.49
C LEU A 286 -19.06 -29.79 -5.20
N LYS A 287 -19.35 -29.15 -6.34
CA LYS A 287 -20.52 -29.48 -7.17
C LYS A 287 -20.46 -30.90 -7.74
N GLY A 288 -19.27 -31.39 -8.10
CA GLY A 288 -19.07 -32.78 -8.52
C GLY A 288 -19.35 -33.81 -7.41
N LEU A 289 -19.16 -33.44 -6.14
CA LEU A 289 -19.45 -34.28 -4.98
C LEU A 289 -20.94 -34.32 -4.60
N LEU A 290 -21.73 -33.33 -5.02
CA LEU A 290 -23.18 -33.25 -4.73
C LEU A 290 -24.02 -34.34 -5.42
N GLY A 291 -23.43 -35.15 -6.31
CA GLY A 291 -24.11 -36.26 -6.99
C GLY A 291 -24.46 -37.47 -6.11
N SER A 292 -24.12 -37.47 -4.81
CA SER A 292 -24.30 -38.65 -3.94
C SER A 292 -24.99 -38.38 -2.60
N GLY A 293 -25.42 -37.15 -2.32
CA GLY A 293 -26.18 -36.84 -1.11
C GLY A 293 -26.31 -35.34 -0.85
N ASN A 294 -27.43 -34.93 -0.27
CA ASN A 294 -27.71 -33.56 0.18
C ASN A 294 -26.89 -33.22 1.42
N ASP A 295 -25.57 -33.06 1.27
CA ASP A 295 -24.72 -32.57 2.35
C ASP A 295 -24.85 -31.04 2.47
N ILE A 296 -25.63 -30.62 3.47
CA ILE A 296 -25.85 -29.21 3.84
C ILE A 296 -24.53 -28.47 4.06
N ALA A 297 -23.50 -29.14 4.58
CA ALA A 297 -22.18 -28.53 4.80
C ALA A 297 -21.47 -28.20 3.47
N THR A 298 -21.59 -29.10 2.49
CA THR A 298 -21.07 -28.90 1.13
C THR A 298 -21.80 -27.76 0.42
N LEU A 299 -23.14 -27.68 0.55
CA LEU A 299 -23.93 -26.56 0.02
C LEU A 299 -23.52 -25.21 0.63
N GLY A 300 -23.35 -25.16 1.96
CA GLY A 300 -22.91 -23.95 2.65
C GLY A 300 -21.54 -23.46 2.16
N LYS A 301 -20.59 -24.37 1.94
CA LYS A 301 -19.26 -24.04 1.37
C LYS A 301 -19.38 -23.46 -0.04
N ILE A 302 -20.22 -24.06 -0.90
CA ILE A 302 -20.46 -23.56 -2.25
C ILE A 302 -21.03 -22.14 -2.21
N THR A 303 -22.03 -21.87 -1.37
CA THR A 303 -22.63 -20.53 -1.24
C THR A 303 -21.59 -19.47 -0.83
N VAL A 304 -20.72 -19.79 0.12
CA VAL A 304 -19.64 -18.88 0.56
C VAL A 304 -18.66 -18.62 -0.58
N LEU A 305 -18.25 -19.67 -1.31
CA LEU A 305 -17.33 -19.55 -2.44
C LEU A 305 -17.96 -18.78 -3.61
N GLU A 306 -19.26 -18.94 -3.87
CA GLU A 306 -19.98 -18.17 -4.89
C GLU A 306 -20.08 -16.68 -4.51
N ALA A 307 -20.25 -16.35 -3.23
CA ALA A 307 -20.19 -14.98 -2.75
C ALA A 307 -18.78 -14.38 -2.92
N ALA A 308 -17.73 -15.14 -2.58
CA ALA A 308 -16.34 -14.71 -2.80
C ALA A 308 -16.02 -14.53 -4.29
N LYS A 309 -16.46 -15.45 -5.14
CA LYS A 309 -16.36 -15.35 -6.61
C LYS A 309 -17.01 -14.07 -7.12
N LYS A 310 -18.26 -13.80 -6.71
CA LYS A 310 -18.99 -12.59 -7.13
C LYS A 310 -18.29 -11.31 -6.70
N PHE A 311 -17.74 -11.29 -5.49
CA PHE A 311 -16.92 -10.17 -5.02
C PHE A 311 -15.71 -9.96 -5.93
N LEU A 312 -14.93 -11.02 -6.20
CA LEU A 312 -13.74 -10.96 -7.06
C LEU A 312 -14.05 -10.57 -8.52
N GLU A 313 -15.17 -11.05 -9.07
CA GLU A 313 -15.62 -10.70 -10.44
C GLU A 313 -16.11 -9.25 -10.56
N SER A 314 -16.39 -8.58 -9.44
CA SER A 314 -16.76 -7.17 -9.41
C SER A 314 -15.57 -6.22 -9.26
N LEU A 315 -14.37 -6.77 -9.03
CA LEU A 315 -13.11 -6.02 -8.94
C LEU A 315 -12.61 -5.68 -10.34
#